data_AF-B4G669-F1
#
_entry.id   AF-B4G669-F1
#
_cell.length_a   1.000
_cell.length_b   1.000
_cell.length_c   1.000
_cell.angle_alpha   90.00
_cell.angle_beta   90.00
_cell.angle_gamma   90.00
#
_symmetry.space_group_name_H-M   'P 1'
#
loop_
_entity.id
_entity.type
_entity.pdbx_description
1 polymer ?
#
loop_
_entity_poly.entity_id
_entity_poly.type
_entity_poly.pdbx_seq_one_letter_code
_entity_poly.pdbx_strand_id
1 'polypeptide(L)'
;MAARRITQSSINWSALAERVPANQKTSFGAFKTKSDIYVRAVMANPECPPKIDWAYYKKLVPVAGLVDGFQKQYDALTVPYPKDTVSPQVDAQIKESQSEIASYKKVSEQRIQNYQKEIAHLKSLLPYDQMTMEDYRDAFPDSALDPINRPTFWPHTPEEQVGYKSKEQIEAEKQGHH
;
A
#
# COMPACT_ATOMS: atom_id res chain seq x y z
N MET A 1 -30.50 -11.93 1.42
CA MET A 1 -29.76 -11.25 2.54
C MET A 1 -28.26 -11.17 2.30
N ALA A 2 -27.57 -12.24 1.87
CA ALA A 2 -26.12 -12.22 1.65
C ALA A 2 -25.71 -11.41 0.40
N ALA A 3 -26.43 -11.53 -0.72
CA ALA A 3 -26.14 -10.76 -1.93
C ALA A 3 -26.32 -9.25 -1.67
N ARG A 4 -27.43 -8.82 -1.06
CA ARG A 4 -27.67 -7.41 -0.68
C ARG A 4 -26.57 -6.76 0.18
N ARG A 5 -25.84 -7.51 1.00
CA ARG A 5 -24.75 -6.97 1.84
C ARG A 5 -23.51 -6.63 1.02
N ILE A 6 -23.17 -7.48 0.04
CA ILE A 6 -22.00 -7.31 -0.83
C ILE A 6 -22.23 -6.19 -1.86
N THR A 7 -23.48 -6.00 -2.29
CA THR A 7 -23.84 -4.90 -3.20
C THR A 7 -23.84 -3.52 -2.58
N GLN A 8 -23.84 -3.42 -1.24
CA GLN A 8 -23.96 -2.13 -0.53
C GLN A 8 -22.63 -1.40 -0.37
N SER A 9 -21.50 -2.10 -0.37
CA SER A 9 -20.18 -1.46 -0.32
C SER A 9 -19.78 -0.98 -1.72
N SER A 10 -20.18 0.25 -2.08
CA SER A 10 -19.66 0.92 -3.27
C SER A 10 -18.18 1.29 -3.04
N ILE A 11 -17.27 0.39 -3.40
CA ILE A 11 -15.82 0.65 -3.32
C ILE A 11 -15.45 1.66 -4.42
N ASN A 12 -14.86 2.79 -4.02
CA ASN A 12 -14.36 3.79 -4.96
C ASN A 12 -13.00 3.35 -5.51
N TRP A 13 -13.03 2.55 -6.58
CA TRP A 13 -11.82 2.00 -7.21
C TRP A 13 -10.91 3.06 -7.85
N SER A 14 -11.44 4.19 -8.31
CA SER A 14 -10.62 5.27 -8.88
C SER A 14 -9.77 5.97 -7.81
N ALA A 15 -10.36 6.29 -6.65
CA ALA A 15 -9.64 6.92 -5.55
C ALA A 15 -8.56 6.01 -4.94
N LEU A 16 -8.74 4.68 -5.06
CA LEU A 16 -7.70 3.71 -4.69
C LEU A 16 -6.58 3.68 -5.73
N ALA A 17 -6.92 3.64 -7.02
CA ALA A 17 -5.93 3.59 -8.10
C ALA A 17 -4.97 4.81 -8.10
N GLU A 18 -5.46 5.99 -7.73
CA GLU A 18 -4.64 7.22 -7.62
C GLU A 18 -3.59 7.15 -6.51
N ARG A 19 -3.87 6.43 -5.42
CA ARG A 19 -2.98 6.33 -4.26
C ARG A 19 -1.97 5.20 -4.35
N VAL A 20 -2.12 4.31 -5.33
CA VAL A 20 -1.26 3.13 -5.48
C VAL A 20 0.08 3.51 -6.13
N PRO A 21 1.22 3.25 -5.47
CA PRO A 21 2.53 3.45 -6.05
C PRO A 21 2.74 2.64 -7.34
N ALA A 22 3.59 3.13 -8.25
CA ALA A 22 3.78 2.54 -9.58
C ALA A 22 4.20 1.05 -9.54
N ASN A 23 5.02 0.67 -8.57
CA ASN A 23 5.48 -0.70 -8.33
C ASN A 23 4.36 -1.65 -7.86
N GLN A 24 3.25 -1.15 -7.33
CA GLN A 24 2.15 -1.96 -6.78
C GLN A 24 0.91 -2.02 -7.69
N LYS A 25 0.93 -1.32 -8.83
CA LYS A 25 -0.21 -1.25 -9.77
C LYS A 25 -0.63 -2.63 -10.30
N THR A 26 0.33 -3.52 -10.56
CA THR A 26 0.06 -4.89 -11.03
C THR A 26 -0.71 -5.70 -10.00
N SER A 27 -0.27 -5.66 -8.74
CA SER A 27 -0.93 -6.35 -7.62
C SER A 27 -2.34 -5.80 -7.36
N PHE A 28 -2.50 -4.48 -7.44
CA PHE A 28 -3.81 -3.82 -7.33
C PHE A 28 -4.77 -4.24 -8.46
N GLY A 29 -4.29 -4.30 -9.70
CA GLY A 29 -5.08 -4.77 -10.84
C GLY A 29 -5.53 -6.23 -10.68
N ALA A 30 -4.66 -7.10 -10.17
CA ALA A 30 -5.01 -8.48 -9.86
C ALA A 30 -6.05 -8.58 -8.74
N PHE A 31 -5.92 -7.78 -7.67
CA PHE A 31 -6.88 -7.73 -6.57
C PHE A 31 -8.26 -7.28 -7.04
N LYS A 32 -8.32 -6.18 -7.82
CA LYS A 32 -9.58 -5.67 -8.40
C LYS A 32 -10.26 -6.75 -9.25
N THR A 33 -9.52 -7.38 -10.15
CA THR A 33 -10.07 -8.44 -11.02
C THR A 33 -10.67 -9.58 -10.21
N LYS A 34 -9.97 -10.05 -9.16
CA LYS A 34 -10.51 -11.10 -8.27
C LYS A 34 -11.77 -10.64 -7.56
N SER A 35 -11.77 -9.42 -7.01
CA SER A 35 -12.95 -8.85 -6.35
C SER A 35 -14.16 -8.80 -7.29
N ASP A 36 -13.99 -8.29 -8.51
CA ASP A 36 -15.06 -8.20 -9.51
C ASP A 36 -15.59 -9.58 -9.93
N ILE A 37 -14.71 -10.59 -10.06
CA ILE A 37 -15.11 -11.97 -10.35
C ILE A 37 -16.00 -12.52 -9.24
N TYR A 38 -15.62 -12.35 -7.97
CA TYR A 38 -16.42 -12.84 -6.84
C TYR A 38 -17.75 -12.10 -6.72
N VAL A 39 -17.77 -10.78 -6.88
CA VAL A 39 -19.00 -9.99 -6.86
C VAL A 39 -19.94 -10.46 -7.97
N ARG A 40 -19.43 -10.68 -9.19
CA ARG A 40 -20.24 -11.20 -10.30
C ARG A 40 -20.78 -12.61 -10.02
N ALA A 41 -19.97 -13.49 -9.45
CA ALA A 41 -20.40 -14.84 -9.09
C ALA A 41 -21.52 -14.83 -8.03
N VAL A 42 -21.43 -13.94 -7.05
CA VAL A 42 -22.49 -13.77 -6.03
C VAL A 42 -23.77 -13.23 -6.66
N MET A 43 -23.67 -12.28 -7.59
CA MET A 43 -24.84 -11.70 -8.29
C MET A 43 -25.53 -12.69 -9.24
N ALA A 44 -24.78 -13.63 -9.82
CA ALA A 44 -25.32 -14.64 -10.72
C ALA A 44 -26.14 -15.72 -9.98
N ASN A 45 -25.91 -15.90 -8.68
CA ASN A 45 -26.64 -16.88 -7.89
C ASN A 45 -27.94 -16.28 -7.33
N PRO A 46 -29.10 -16.92 -7.54
CA PRO A 46 -30.37 -16.43 -7.00
C PRO A 46 -30.39 -16.49 -5.46
N GLU A 47 -31.04 -15.52 -4.80
CA GLU A 47 -31.10 -15.45 -3.33
C GLU A 47 -31.84 -16.64 -2.69
N CYS A 48 -32.65 -17.36 -3.45
CA CYS A 48 -33.32 -18.59 -3.03
C CYS A 48 -33.07 -19.69 -4.06
N PRO A 49 -32.92 -20.96 -3.63
CA PRO A 49 -32.88 -22.07 -4.56
C PRO A 49 -34.18 -22.10 -5.39
N PRO A 50 -34.12 -22.54 -6.65
CA PRO A 50 -35.33 -22.67 -7.48
C PRO A 50 -36.33 -23.58 -6.78
N LYS A 51 -37.59 -23.14 -6.70
CA LYS A 51 -38.66 -23.92 -6.08
C LYS A 51 -38.87 -25.20 -6.88
N ILE A 52 -38.79 -26.35 -6.21
CA ILE A 52 -39.08 -27.66 -6.81
C ILE A 52 -40.60 -27.81 -6.91
N ASP A 53 -41.11 -28.16 -8.10
CA ASP A 53 -42.52 -28.49 -8.29
C ASP A 53 -42.82 -29.93 -7.84
N TRP A 54 -43.01 -30.09 -6.53
CA TRP A 54 -43.36 -31.39 -5.93
C TRP A 54 -44.72 -31.94 -6.42
N ALA A 55 -45.63 -31.09 -6.90
CA ALA A 55 -46.95 -31.52 -7.38
C ALA A 55 -46.86 -32.22 -8.75
N TYR A 56 -45.93 -31.78 -9.61
CA TYR A 56 -45.60 -32.47 -10.86
C TYR A 56 -45.04 -33.89 -10.58
N TYR A 57 -44.08 -34.01 -9.66
CA TYR A 57 -43.46 -35.30 -9.34
C TYR A 57 -44.41 -36.28 -8.65
N LYS A 58 -45.33 -35.80 -7.80
CA LYS A 58 -46.37 -36.64 -7.19
C LYS A 58 -47.31 -37.29 -8.21
N LYS A 59 -47.50 -36.69 -9.39
CA LYS A 59 -48.34 -37.24 -10.47
C LYS A 59 -47.62 -38.28 -11.33
N LEU A 60 -46.30 -38.13 -11.51
CA LEU A 60 -45.50 -39.03 -12.35
C LEU A 60 -44.97 -40.26 -11.60
N VAL A 61 -44.74 -40.15 -10.29
CA VAL A 61 -44.12 -41.22 -9.50
C VAL A 61 -45.20 -42.16 -8.97
N PRO A 62 -45.20 -43.44 -9.38
CA PRO A 62 -46.22 -44.41 -8.98
C PRO A 62 -46.04 -44.96 -7.54
N VAL A 63 -44.90 -44.66 -6.89
CA VAL A 63 -44.61 -45.09 -5.52
C VAL A 63 -45.18 -44.09 -4.51
N ALA A 64 -46.25 -44.49 -3.83
CA ALA A 64 -46.90 -43.68 -2.80
C ALA A 64 -45.93 -43.38 -1.63
N GLY A 65 -45.85 -42.12 -1.21
CA GLY A 65 -45.07 -41.68 -0.04
C GLY A 65 -43.59 -41.37 -0.27
N LEU A 66 -43.00 -41.76 -1.41
CA LEU A 66 -41.59 -41.48 -1.73
C LEU A 66 -41.33 -39.97 -1.89
N VAL A 67 -42.18 -39.29 -2.65
CA VAL A 67 -42.04 -37.85 -2.92
C VAL A 67 -42.27 -37.01 -1.65
N ASP A 68 -43.15 -37.44 -0.75
CA ASP A 68 -43.37 -36.79 0.55
C ASP A 68 -42.17 -36.95 1.49
N GLY A 69 -41.47 -38.09 1.44
CA GLY A 69 -40.23 -38.31 2.18
C GLY A 69 -39.10 -37.37 1.72
N PHE A 70 -38.93 -37.23 0.40
CA PHE A 70 -37.94 -36.32 -0.18
C PHE A 70 -38.25 -34.85 0.08
N GLN A 71 -39.53 -34.44 -0.01
CA GLN A 71 -39.94 -33.09 0.33
C GLN A 71 -39.57 -32.74 1.78
N LYS A 72 -39.88 -33.62 2.74
CA LYS A 72 -39.54 -33.42 4.16
C LYS A 72 -38.03 -33.32 4.40
N GLN A 73 -37.24 -34.18 3.75
CA GLN A 73 -35.78 -34.15 3.88
C GLN A 73 -35.16 -32.91 3.23
N TYR A 74 -35.71 -32.44 2.11
CA TYR A 74 -35.26 -31.23 1.42
C TYR A 74 -35.57 -29.98 2.25
N ASP A 75 -36.78 -29.88 2.80
CA ASP A 75 -37.18 -28.75 3.65
C ASP A 75 -36.42 -28.73 4.99
N ALA A 76 -35.98 -29.89 5.49
CA ALA A 76 -35.14 -30.01 6.68
C ALA A 76 -33.66 -29.68 6.44
N LEU A 77 -33.21 -29.66 5.18
CA LEU A 77 -31.82 -29.38 4.84
C LEU A 77 -31.54 -27.87 4.89
N THR A 78 -30.99 -27.41 6.00
CA THR A 78 -30.46 -26.05 6.11
C THR A 78 -28.99 -26.02 5.71
N VAL A 79 -28.61 -25.27 4.67
CA VAL A 79 -27.21 -25.08 4.29
C VAL A 79 -26.56 -24.10 5.30
N PRO A 80 -25.57 -24.52 6.09
CA PRO A 80 -24.91 -23.63 7.05
C PRO A 80 -24.08 -22.58 6.31
N TYR A 81 -24.11 -21.35 6.81
CA TYR A 81 -23.28 -20.28 6.28
C TYR A 81 -21.80 -20.56 6.61
N PRO A 82 -20.84 -20.25 5.72
CA PRO A 82 -19.43 -20.42 6.01
C PRO A 82 -19.01 -19.64 7.27
N LYS A 83 -18.23 -20.28 8.15
CA LYS A 83 -17.66 -19.59 9.31
C LYS A 83 -16.63 -18.56 8.84
N ASP A 84 -16.71 -17.35 9.38
CA ASP A 84 -15.72 -16.31 9.12
C ASP A 84 -14.45 -16.56 9.94
N THR A 85 -13.34 -16.75 9.24
CA THR A 85 -12.00 -16.94 9.81
C THR A 85 -11.03 -15.82 9.43
N VAL A 86 -11.43 -14.93 8.51
CA VAL A 86 -10.52 -14.00 7.84
C VAL A 86 -10.65 -12.57 8.39
N SER A 87 -11.82 -12.17 8.88
CA SER A 87 -12.00 -10.87 9.56
C SER A 87 -10.95 -10.56 10.65
N PRO A 88 -10.62 -11.47 11.59
CA PRO A 88 -9.61 -11.17 12.62
C PRO A 88 -8.20 -10.99 12.05
N GLN A 89 -7.87 -11.63 10.92
CA GLN A 89 -6.58 -11.45 10.25
C GLN A 89 -6.47 -10.06 9.60
N VAL A 90 -7.58 -9.60 8.99
CA VAL A 90 -7.67 -8.26 8.41
C VAL A 90 -7.55 -7.18 9.49
N ASP A 91 -8.23 -7.35 10.63
CA ASP A 91 -8.15 -6.41 11.74
C ASP A 91 -6.72 -6.29 12.32
N ALA A 92 -6.00 -7.41 12.41
CA ALA A 92 -4.61 -7.43 12.83
C ALA A 92 -3.72 -6.63 11.85
N GLN A 93 -3.90 -6.85 10.55
CA GLN A 93 -3.15 -6.14 9.50
C GLN A 93 -3.46 -4.63 9.49
N ILE A 94 -4.73 -4.24 9.70
CA ILE A 94 -5.13 -2.83 9.81
C ILE A 94 -4.40 -2.17 10.97
N LYS A 95 -4.31 -2.84 12.13
CA LYS A 95 -3.63 -2.30 13.32
C LYS A 95 -2.13 -2.12 13.09
N GLU A 96 -1.49 -3.09 12.43
CA GLU A 96 -0.08 -3.00 12.05
C GLU A 96 0.18 -1.82 11.09
N SER A 97 -0.60 -1.71 10.02
CA SER A 97 -0.50 -0.59 9.07
C SER A 97 -0.75 0.77 9.73
N GLN A 98 -1.67 0.88 10.70
CA GLN A 98 -1.89 2.11 11.45
C GLN A 98 -0.67 2.53 12.27
N SER A 99 0.03 1.56 12.88
CA SER A 99 1.28 1.79 13.61
C SER A 99 2.38 2.31 12.68
N GLU A 100 2.55 1.70 11.51
CA GLU A 100 3.52 2.14 10.49
C GLU A 100 3.21 3.54 9.96
N ILE A 101 1.93 3.85 9.71
CA ILE A 101 1.52 5.19 9.27
C ILE A 101 1.84 6.23 10.35
N ALA A 102 1.60 5.91 11.63
CA ALA A 102 1.89 6.81 12.73
C ALA A 102 3.39 7.09 12.88
N SER A 103 4.23 6.05 12.78
CA SER A 103 5.70 6.22 12.82
C SER A 103 6.20 7.03 11.62
N TYR A 104 5.68 6.76 10.41
CA TYR A 104 6.04 7.49 9.20
C TYR A 104 5.67 8.97 9.28
N LYS A 105 4.49 9.31 9.82
CA LYS A 105 4.07 10.70 10.04
C LYS A 105 5.04 11.42 10.96
N LYS A 106 5.39 10.82 12.10
CA LYS A 106 6.33 11.41 13.07
C LYS A 106 7.71 11.67 12.45
N VAL A 107 8.25 10.71 11.70
CA VAL A 107 9.54 10.87 11.00
C VAL A 107 9.45 11.96 9.92
N SER A 108 8.31 12.04 9.22
CA SER A 108 8.08 13.06 8.20
C SER A 108 7.99 14.47 8.78
N GLU A 109 7.30 14.64 9.91
CA GLU A 109 7.24 15.92 10.63
C GLU A 109 8.63 16.37 11.10
N GLN A 110 9.44 15.45 11.62
CA GLN A 110 10.84 15.74 11.98
C GLN A 110 11.66 16.19 10.78
N ARG A 111 11.54 15.51 9.62
CA ARG A 111 12.21 15.91 8.38
C ARG A 111 11.77 17.31 7.93
N ILE A 112 10.48 17.59 7.96
CA ILE A 112 9.94 18.91 7.60
C ILE A 112 10.54 19.99 8.50
N GLN A 113 10.62 19.76 9.82
CA GLN A 113 11.23 20.72 10.75
C GLN A 113 12.71 20.95 10.44
N ASN A 114 13.47 19.91 10.11
CA ASN A 114 14.87 20.04 9.73
C ASN A 114 15.03 20.85 8.43
N TYR A 115 14.26 20.53 7.39
CA TYR A 115 14.29 21.30 6.14
C TYR A 115 13.84 22.75 6.32
N GLN A 116 12.88 23.03 7.21
CA GLN A 116 12.50 24.40 7.52
C GLN A 116 13.64 25.19 8.18
N LYS A 117 14.42 24.56 9.07
CA LYS A 117 15.62 25.17 9.66
C LYS A 117 16.69 25.42 8.61
N GLU A 118 16.95 24.47 7.71
CA GLU A 118 17.89 24.64 6.61
C GLU A 118 17.46 25.77 5.67
N ILE A 119 16.19 25.84 5.29
CA ILE A 119 15.64 26.94 4.47
C ILE A 119 15.79 28.28 5.19
N ALA A 120 15.53 28.33 6.50
CA ALA A 120 15.70 29.55 7.28
C ALA A 120 17.17 29.99 7.34
N HIS A 121 18.09 29.04 7.52
CA HIS A 121 19.52 29.28 7.47
C HIS A 121 19.94 29.82 6.10
N LEU A 122 19.55 29.16 5.00
CA LEU A 122 19.86 29.61 3.64
C LEU A 122 19.29 31.00 3.33
N LYS A 123 18.12 31.35 3.86
CA LYS A 123 17.53 32.69 3.72
C LYS A 123 18.26 33.76 4.53
N SER A 124 18.93 33.38 5.61
CA SER A 124 19.72 34.31 6.44
C SER A 124 21.11 34.60 5.86
N LEU A 125 21.58 33.77 4.92
CA LEU A 125 22.85 33.97 4.24
C LEU A 125 22.76 35.13 3.25
N LEU A 126 23.88 35.82 3.09
CA LEU A 126 24.03 36.83 2.06
C LEU A 126 23.90 36.17 0.68
N PRO A 127 23.32 36.85 -0.33
CA PRO A 127 23.34 36.34 -1.69
C PRO A 127 24.77 35.96 -2.12
N TYR A 128 24.91 34.81 -2.77
CA TYR A 128 26.21 34.26 -3.17
C TYR A 128 27.07 35.23 -4.02
N ASP A 129 26.44 36.15 -4.77
CA ASP A 129 27.13 37.17 -5.58
C ASP A 129 27.85 38.24 -4.75
N GLN A 130 27.44 38.42 -3.49
CA GLN A 130 28.01 39.41 -2.57
C GLN A 130 28.80 38.78 -1.43
N MET A 131 28.84 37.44 -1.37
CA MET A 131 29.49 36.70 -0.29
C MET A 131 30.99 36.60 -0.52
N THR A 132 31.79 36.96 0.49
CA THR A 132 33.25 36.78 0.44
C THR A 132 33.64 35.33 0.70
N MET A 133 34.88 34.96 0.40
CA MET A 133 35.37 33.59 0.66
C MET A 133 35.47 33.30 2.15
N GLU A 134 35.70 34.33 2.96
CA GLU A 134 35.69 34.30 4.42
C GLU A 134 34.28 34.04 4.95
N ASP A 135 33.27 34.77 4.46
CA ASP A 135 31.86 34.55 4.83
C ASP A 135 31.38 33.15 4.42
N TYR A 136 31.83 32.66 3.26
CA TYR A 136 31.54 31.30 2.80
C TYR A 136 32.15 30.24 3.72
N ARG A 137 33.37 30.47 4.22
CA ARG A 137 34.04 29.59 5.19
C ARG A 137 33.27 29.52 6.51
N ASP A 138 32.73 30.64 6.98
CA ASP A 138 31.96 30.70 8.22
C ASP A 138 30.57 30.05 8.07
N ALA A 139 29.92 30.26 6.92
CA ALA A 139 28.61 29.66 6.63
C ALA A 139 28.69 28.16 6.31
N PHE A 140 29.73 27.73 5.58
CA PHE A 140 29.89 26.36 5.10
C PHE A 140 31.30 25.81 5.38
N PRO A 141 31.65 25.59 6.66
CA PRO A 141 33.00 25.17 7.05
C PRO A 141 33.41 23.81 6.48
N ASP A 142 32.45 22.92 6.19
CA ASP A 142 32.74 21.59 5.66
C ASP A 142 33.07 21.57 4.16
N SER A 143 32.53 22.52 3.38
CA SER A 143 32.78 22.63 1.94
C SER A 143 33.80 23.72 1.58
N ALA A 144 34.14 24.59 2.52
CA ALA A 144 35.13 25.62 2.30
C ALA A 144 36.54 25.05 2.18
N LEU A 145 37.39 25.72 1.41
CA LEU A 145 38.80 25.36 1.29
C LEU A 145 39.50 25.62 2.63
N ASP A 146 40.05 24.57 3.22
CA ASP A 146 40.84 24.67 4.45
C ASP A 146 42.23 24.05 4.28
N PRO A 147 43.20 24.79 3.70
CA PRO A 147 44.54 24.26 3.44
C PRO A 147 45.31 23.80 4.69
N ILE A 148 44.91 24.27 5.87
CA ILE A 148 45.59 23.97 7.14
C ILE A 148 45.14 22.61 7.69
N ASN A 149 43.83 22.37 7.77
CA ASN A 149 43.29 21.14 8.38
C ASN A 149 42.92 20.08 7.34
N ARG A 150 42.58 20.47 6.10
CA ARG A 150 42.12 19.60 5.01
C ARG A 150 42.83 19.99 3.68
N PRO A 151 44.14 19.73 3.54
CA PRO A 151 44.88 20.09 2.35
C PRO A 151 44.34 19.31 1.13
N THR A 152 43.98 20.04 0.08
CA THR A 152 43.51 19.50 -1.20
C THR A 152 44.48 19.86 -2.31
N PHE A 153 44.62 19.00 -3.31
CA PHE A 153 45.47 19.22 -4.48
C PHE A 153 44.77 20.14 -5.48
N TRP A 154 45.49 21.11 -6.05
CA TRP A 154 44.99 21.96 -7.14
C TRP A 154 44.64 21.07 -8.36
N PRO A 155 43.48 21.19 -9.02
CA PRO A 155 42.54 22.33 -9.04
C PRO A 155 41.42 22.30 -7.99
N HIS A 156 41.61 21.59 -6.88
CA HIS A 156 40.64 21.44 -5.77
C HIS A 156 39.28 20.86 -6.18
N THR A 157 39.21 20.25 -7.37
CA THR A 157 38.06 19.49 -7.80
C THR A 157 38.03 18.16 -7.04
N PRO A 158 36.85 17.66 -6.64
CA PRO A 158 36.74 16.37 -5.95
C PRO A 158 37.46 15.24 -6.69
N GLU A 159 37.40 15.24 -8.02
CA GLU A 159 37.95 14.22 -8.93
C GLU A 159 39.48 14.08 -8.86
N GLU A 160 40.18 15.17 -8.58
CA GLU A 160 41.64 15.20 -8.52
C GLU A 160 42.19 15.02 -7.08
N GLN A 161 41.30 14.80 -6.11
CA GLN A 161 41.71 14.52 -4.73
C GLN A 161 42.08 13.04 -4.56
N VAL A 162 43.12 12.79 -3.78
CA VAL A 162 43.56 11.43 -3.44
C VAL A 162 42.44 10.72 -2.68
N GLY A 163 41.99 9.58 -3.23
CA GLY A 163 40.88 8.80 -2.64
C GLY A 163 39.49 9.22 -3.11
N TYR A 164 39.37 10.00 -4.19
CA TYR A 164 38.08 10.27 -4.82
C TYR A 164 37.35 8.98 -5.18
N LYS A 165 36.08 8.90 -4.77
CA LYS A 165 35.12 7.92 -5.23
C LYS A 165 34.01 8.66 -5.95
N SER A 166 33.63 8.19 -7.13
CA SER A 166 32.50 8.79 -7.83
C SER A 166 31.22 8.66 -7.00
N LYS A 167 30.25 9.55 -7.21
CA LYS A 167 28.95 9.47 -6.52
C LYS A 167 28.33 8.07 -6.67
N GLU A 168 28.45 7.48 -7.85
CA GLU A 168 27.99 6.12 -8.16
C GLU A 168 28.72 5.04 -7.35
N GLN A 169 30.03 5.18 -7.14
CA GLN A 169 30.81 4.26 -6.31
C GLN A 169 30.47 4.40 -4.82
N ILE A 170 30.25 5.61 -4.33
CA ILE A 170 29.82 5.88 -2.94
C ILE A 170 28.41 5.34 -2.69
N GLU A 171 27.51 5.51 -3.65
CA GLU A 171 26.14 4.98 -3.58
C GLU A 171 26.13 3.45 -3.68
N ALA A 172 26.97 2.86 -4.52
CA ALA A 172 27.13 1.40 -4.63
C ALA A 172 27.70 0.79 -3.33
N GLU A 173 28.70 1.42 -2.69
CA GLU A 173 29.22 0.95 -1.39
C GLU A 173 28.17 1.07 -0.27
N LYS A 174 27.32 2.11 -0.30
CA LYS A 174 26.20 2.24 0.65
C LYS A 174 25.09 1.21 0.41
N GLN A 175 24.90 0.76 -0.83
CA GLN A 175 23.91 -0.25 -1.20
C GLN A 175 24.43 -1.69 -1.06
N GLY A 176 25.74 -1.92 -1.18
CA GLY A 176 26.40 -3.22 -1.04
C GLY A 176 26.68 -3.65 0.41
N HIS A 177 26.39 -2.78 1.39
CA HIS A 177 26.35 -3.13 2.81
C HIS A 177 24.92 -3.48 3.25
N HIS A 178 24.38 -4.56 2.67
CA HIS A 178 23.27 -5.34 3.20
C HIS A 178 23.53 -6.83 2.97
#